data_AF-A0A0B0N6G6-F1
#
_entry.id   AF-A0A0B0N6G6-F1
#
_cell.length_a   1.000
_cell.length_b   1.000
_cell.length_c   1.000
_cell.angle_alpha   90.00
_cell.angle_beta   90.00
_cell.angle_gamma   90.00
#
_symmetry.space_group_name_H-M   'P 1'
#
loop_
_entity.id
_entity.type
_entity.pdbx_description
1 polymer ?
#
loop_
_entity_poly.entity_id
_entity_poly.type
_entity_poly.pdbx_seq_one_letter_code
_entity_poly.pdbx_strand_id
1 'polypeptide(L)'
;MLPINHELWHQMPDSNKNQALDNIKERFALEVSDTYIKKVLGKKWRDHKSTLKKEYFKKDMSLEEKLRNVPLRMLRYQWEDAVRFWNSKKGEDRERVGTSSRQKQKFAHTAGLKSFACVAEAEEKVKDKKAEYEAIALSDSSINLEDIDNRIITEVLGPERSSQV
;
A
#
# COMPACT_ATOMS: atom_id res chain seq x y z
N MET A 1 -11.74 15.56 15.53
CA MET A 1 -11.29 15.11 14.18
C MET A 1 -10.35 16.15 13.61
N LEU A 2 -9.39 15.74 12.77
CA LEU A 2 -8.47 16.67 12.11
C LEU A 2 -9.15 17.34 10.90
N PRO A 3 -8.87 18.64 10.63
CA PRO A 3 -9.46 19.34 9.49
C PRO A 3 -9.09 18.71 8.15
N ILE A 4 -10.05 18.65 7.22
CA ILE A 4 -9.85 18.08 5.87
C ILE A 4 -9.67 19.14 4.78
N ASN A 5 -9.83 20.41 5.08
CA ASN A 5 -9.73 21.51 4.10
C ASN A 5 -8.29 21.81 3.65
N HIS A 6 -7.26 21.40 4.40
CA HIS A 6 -5.86 21.57 3.98
C HIS A 6 -5.49 20.61 2.87
N GLU A 7 -4.88 21.07 1.77
CA GLU A 7 -4.55 20.20 0.62
C GLU A 7 -3.50 19.12 0.98
N LEU A 8 -2.56 19.48 1.86
CA LEU A 8 -1.39 18.66 2.19
C LEU A 8 -1.17 18.61 3.70
N TRP A 9 -0.69 17.45 4.18
CA TRP A 9 -0.40 17.24 5.60
C TRP A 9 0.62 18.24 6.16
N HIS A 10 1.61 18.63 5.35
CA HIS A 10 2.62 19.60 5.76
C HIS A 10 2.07 21.03 5.87
N GLN A 11 0.99 21.36 5.15
CA GLN A 11 0.31 22.66 5.25
C GLN A 11 -0.65 22.74 6.43
N MET A 12 -1.00 21.60 7.05
CA MET A 12 -1.83 21.62 8.25
C MET A 12 -1.08 22.32 9.39
N PRO A 13 -1.72 23.24 10.14
CA PRO A 13 -1.09 23.90 11.26
C PRO A 13 -0.57 22.92 12.31
N ASP A 14 0.57 23.23 12.90
CA ASP A 14 1.15 22.37 13.94
C ASP A 14 0.32 22.34 15.22
N SER A 15 -0.48 23.38 15.49
CA SER A 15 -1.46 23.37 16.58
C SER A 15 -2.43 22.19 16.45
N ASN A 16 -3.00 21.97 15.27
CA ASN A 16 -3.90 20.84 15.00
C ASN A 16 -3.18 19.49 15.14
N LYS A 17 -1.93 19.39 14.66
CA LYS A 17 -1.14 18.15 14.77
C LYS A 17 -0.78 17.84 16.22
N ASN A 18 -0.39 18.86 16.99
CA ASN A 18 -0.01 18.74 18.39
C ASN A 18 -1.24 18.41 19.24
N GLN A 19 -2.37 19.08 19.04
CA GLN A 19 -3.62 18.73 19.74
C GLN A 19 -4.01 17.26 19.51
N ALA A 20 -3.89 16.75 18.29
CA ALA A 20 -4.16 15.34 18.01
C ALA A 20 -3.14 14.39 18.67
N LEU A 21 -1.87 14.80 18.75
CA LEU A 21 -0.83 14.04 19.46
C LEU A 21 -1.11 14.01 20.97
N ASP A 22 -1.48 15.13 21.57
CA ASP A 22 -1.77 15.24 23.01
C ASP A 22 -2.97 14.36 23.37
N ASN A 23 -4.05 14.40 22.58
CA ASN A 23 -5.21 13.51 22.75
C ASN A 23 -4.85 12.01 22.68
N ILE A 24 -3.83 11.64 21.90
CA ILE A 24 -3.34 10.25 21.83
C ILE A 24 -2.58 9.91 23.11
N LYS A 25 -1.66 10.79 23.53
CA LYS A 25 -0.84 10.59 24.75
C LYS A 25 -1.68 10.57 26.03
N GLU A 26 -2.79 11.32 26.07
CA GLU A 26 -3.73 11.30 27.19
C GLU A 26 -4.40 9.92 27.35
N ARG A 27 -4.63 9.20 26.25
CA ARG A 27 -5.33 7.91 26.24
C ARG A 27 -4.40 6.70 26.24
N PHE A 28 -3.18 6.86 25.75
CA PHE A 28 -2.25 5.76 25.51
C PHE A 28 -0.86 6.12 26.02
N ALA A 29 -0.30 5.26 26.88
CA ALA A 29 1.12 5.28 27.23
C ALA A 29 1.93 4.63 26.09
N LEU A 30 2.53 5.45 25.25
CA LEU A 30 3.26 5.01 24.06
C LEU A 30 4.76 5.30 24.21
N GLU A 31 5.59 4.26 24.17
CA GLU A 31 7.06 4.37 24.13
C GLU A 31 7.58 4.54 22.70
N VAL A 32 6.97 5.46 21.94
CA VAL A 32 7.41 5.79 20.58
C VAL A 32 7.58 7.29 20.43
N SER A 33 8.43 7.70 19.48
CA SER A 33 8.70 9.12 19.26
C SER A 33 7.51 9.87 18.68
N ASP A 34 7.36 11.14 19.08
CA ASP A 34 6.34 12.03 18.56
C ASP A 34 6.41 12.19 17.04
N THR A 35 7.61 12.14 16.49
CA THR A 35 7.84 12.21 15.04
C THR A 35 7.26 10.99 14.33
N TYR A 36 7.38 9.80 14.92
CA TYR A 36 6.74 8.59 14.42
C TYR A 36 5.22 8.68 14.51
N ILE A 37 4.67 9.10 15.65
CA ILE A 37 3.22 9.26 15.83
C ILE A 37 2.66 10.25 14.79
N LYS A 38 3.31 11.41 14.59
CA LYS A 38 2.93 12.41 13.59
C LYS A 38 2.97 11.85 12.16
N LYS A 39 3.93 10.97 11.83
CA LYS A 39 3.98 10.28 10.52
C LYS A 39 2.77 9.36 10.33
N VAL A 40 2.45 8.54 11.33
CA VAL A 40 1.30 7.63 11.30
C VAL A 40 0.00 8.41 11.22
N LEU A 41 -0.14 9.48 12.00
CA LEU A 41 -1.28 10.38 11.99
C LEU A 41 -1.49 11.01 10.61
N GLY A 42 -0.41 11.51 9.99
CA GLY A 42 -0.47 12.06 8.64
C GLY A 42 -0.89 11.02 7.59
N LYS A 43 -0.47 9.76 7.73
CA LYS A 43 -0.96 8.66 6.89
C LYS A 43 -2.46 8.43 7.10
N LYS A 44 -2.90 8.27 8.34
CA LYS A 44 -4.33 8.06 8.68
C LYS A 44 -5.21 9.20 8.18
N TRP A 45 -4.74 10.44 8.25
CA TRP A 45 -5.45 11.60 7.71
C TRP A 45 -5.60 11.54 6.18
N ARG A 46 -4.54 11.16 5.44
CA ARG A 46 -4.62 10.98 3.98
C ARG A 46 -5.53 9.81 3.61
N ASP A 47 -5.42 8.70 4.33
CA ASP A 47 -6.27 7.52 4.13
C ASP A 47 -7.75 7.90 4.34
N HIS A 48 -8.06 8.64 5.41
CA HIS A 48 -9.41 9.13 5.69
C HIS A 48 -9.95 10.04 4.58
N LYS A 49 -9.14 10.98 4.08
CA LYS A 49 -9.52 11.82 2.92
C LYS A 49 -9.84 10.98 1.68
N SER A 50 -9.05 9.94 1.44
CA SER A 50 -9.28 9.01 0.32
C SER A 50 -10.60 8.26 0.48
N THR A 51 -10.90 7.76 1.69
CA THR A 51 -12.18 7.12 2.02
C THR A 51 -13.35 8.06 1.77
N LEU A 52 -13.28 9.30 2.27
CA LEU A 52 -14.32 10.30 2.05
C LEU A 52 -14.53 10.61 0.56
N LYS A 53 -13.44 10.80 -0.20
CA LYS A 53 -13.54 11.03 -1.64
C LYS A 53 -14.18 9.82 -2.34
N LYS A 54 -13.85 8.59 -1.94
CA LYS A 54 -14.46 7.38 -2.51
C LYS A 54 -15.97 7.27 -2.24
N GLU A 55 -16.40 7.57 -1.01
CA GLU A 55 -17.79 7.41 -0.57
C GLU A 55 -18.70 8.50 -1.13
N TYR A 56 -18.24 9.74 -1.10
CA TYR A 56 -19.07 10.92 -1.37
C TYR A 56 -18.80 11.58 -2.72
N PHE A 57 -17.67 11.29 -3.37
CA PHE A 57 -17.27 11.91 -4.65
C PHE A 57 -17.42 10.92 -5.81
N LYS A 58 -18.67 10.66 -6.22
CA LYS A 58 -18.97 9.85 -7.40
C LYS A 58 -18.82 10.68 -8.69
N LYS A 59 -18.49 10.02 -9.81
CA LYS A 59 -18.20 10.70 -11.10
C LYS A 59 -19.45 11.25 -11.77
N ASP A 60 -20.57 10.55 -11.62
CA ASP A 60 -21.90 10.88 -12.13
C ASP A 60 -22.60 12.00 -11.33
N MET A 61 -22.12 12.29 -10.11
CA MET A 61 -22.72 13.29 -9.23
C MET A 61 -22.28 14.71 -9.59
N SER A 62 -23.23 15.65 -9.64
CA SER A 62 -22.97 17.07 -9.91
C SER A 62 -22.20 17.74 -8.77
N LEU A 63 -21.56 18.89 -9.05
CA LEU A 63 -20.85 19.68 -8.04
C LEU A 63 -21.78 20.13 -6.91
N GLU A 64 -22.98 20.55 -7.25
CA GLU A 64 -23.96 21.06 -6.29
C GLU A 64 -24.44 19.96 -5.32
N GLU A 65 -24.69 18.76 -5.83
CA GLU A 65 -25.02 17.58 -5.02
C GLU A 65 -23.85 17.20 -4.10
N LYS A 66 -22.60 17.23 -4.60
CA LYS A 66 -21.41 16.98 -3.78
C LYS A 66 -21.28 17.97 -2.61
N LEU A 67 -21.60 19.25 -2.84
CA LEU A 67 -21.57 20.28 -1.80
C LEU A 67 -22.69 20.12 -0.77
N ARG A 68 -23.88 19.65 -1.19
CA ARG A 68 -25.00 19.37 -0.28
C ARG A 68 -24.76 18.14 0.61
N ASN A 69 -24.08 17.13 0.09
CA ASN A 69 -23.83 15.85 0.77
C ASN A 69 -22.67 15.92 1.79
N VAL A 70 -22.82 16.76 2.82
CA VAL A 70 -21.86 16.90 3.92
C VAL A 70 -21.92 15.68 4.85
N PRO A 71 -20.79 15.00 5.15
CA PRO A 71 -20.78 13.90 6.11
C PRO A 71 -21.22 14.34 7.52
N LEU A 72 -21.98 13.50 8.23
CA LEU A 72 -22.64 13.82 9.51
C LEU A 72 -21.72 14.34 10.64
N ARG A 73 -20.41 14.03 10.62
CA ARG A 73 -19.43 14.47 11.62
C ARG A 73 -18.44 15.51 11.07
N MET A 74 -18.74 16.09 9.91
CA MET A 74 -17.89 17.03 9.20
C MET A 74 -18.44 18.45 9.28
N LEU A 75 -17.55 19.42 9.49
CA LEU A 75 -17.94 20.83 9.40
C LEU A 75 -18.16 21.19 7.92
N ARG A 76 -19.29 21.85 7.63
CA ARG A 76 -19.70 22.22 6.26
C ARG A 76 -18.61 22.98 5.52
N TYR A 77 -18.05 24.03 6.10
CA TYR A 77 -16.99 24.82 5.45
C TYR A 77 -15.76 23.97 5.09
N GLN A 78 -15.38 23.01 5.97
CA GLN A 78 -14.23 22.14 5.70
C GLN A 78 -14.50 21.19 4.53
N TRP A 79 -15.74 20.68 4.45
CA TRP A 79 -16.19 19.85 3.36
C TRP A 79 -16.21 20.62 2.04
N GLU A 80 -16.82 21.80 2.03
CA GLU A 80 -16.94 22.59 0.82
C GLU A 80 -15.57 23.00 0.26
N ASP A 81 -14.62 23.40 1.10
CA ASP A 81 -13.26 23.72 0.68
C ASP A 81 -12.54 22.50 0.08
N ALA A 82 -12.70 21.33 0.69
CA ALA A 82 -12.13 20.09 0.18
C ALA A 82 -12.74 19.69 -1.18
N VAL A 83 -14.07 19.81 -1.32
CA VAL A 83 -14.78 19.52 -2.57
C VAL A 83 -14.39 20.51 -3.67
N ARG A 84 -14.28 21.82 -3.35
CA ARG A 84 -13.79 22.84 -4.28
C ARG A 84 -12.39 22.52 -4.76
N PHE A 85 -11.49 22.14 -3.86
CA PHE A 85 -10.13 21.71 -4.24
C PHE A 85 -10.15 20.48 -5.15
N TRP A 86 -10.93 19.44 -4.84
CA TRP A 86 -10.98 18.22 -5.65
C TRP A 86 -11.56 18.42 -7.05
N ASN A 87 -12.45 19.41 -7.25
CA ASN A 87 -12.97 19.79 -8.56
C ASN A 87 -12.10 20.84 -9.29
N SER A 88 -11.09 21.40 -8.62
CA SER A 88 -10.19 22.37 -9.25
C SER A 88 -9.26 21.70 -10.26
N LYS A 89 -8.70 22.48 -11.19
CA LYS A 89 -7.72 21.97 -12.16
C LYS A 89 -6.51 21.31 -11.48
N LYS A 90 -6.05 21.91 -10.39
CA LYS A 90 -4.96 21.38 -9.56
C LYS A 90 -5.31 20.03 -8.93
N GLY A 91 -6.55 19.86 -8.48
CA GLY A 91 -7.05 18.59 -7.94
C GLY A 91 -7.11 17.50 -8.99
N GLU A 92 -7.62 17.83 -10.19
CA GLU A 92 -7.69 16.95 -11.34
C GLU A 92 -6.28 16.51 -11.82
N ASP A 93 -5.36 17.47 -11.96
CA ASP A 93 -3.97 17.19 -12.36
C ASP A 93 -3.29 16.22 -11.39
N ARG A 94 -3.50 16.41 -10.08
CA ARG A 94 -2.96 15.53 -9.04
C ARG A 94 -3.52 14.11 -9.13
N GLU A 95 -4.81 13.97 -9.44
CA GLU A 95 -5.44 12.67 -9.64
C GLU A 95 -4.90 11.97 -10.90
N ARG A 96 -4.74 12.71 -12.00
CA ARG A 96 -4.13 12.21 -13.25
C ARG A 96 -2.72 11.68 -13.02
N VAL A 97 -1.87 12.48 -12.35
CA VAL A 97 -0.50 12.07 -12.00
C VAL A 97 -0.52 10.83 -11.11
N GLY A 98 -1.35 10.80 -10.07
CA GLY A 98 -1.47 9.65 -9.17
C GLY A 98 -1.88 8.36 -9.90
N THR A 99 -2.82 8.46 -10.83
CA THR A 99 -3.29 7.33 -11.65
C THR A 99 -2.19 6.85 -12.59
N SER A 100 -1.52 7.76 -13.30
CA SER A 100 -0.41 7.40 -14.20
C SER A 100 0.77 6.77 -13.44
N SER A 101 1.13 7.31 -12.27
CA SER A 101 2.16 6.72 -11.41
C SER A 101 1.78 5.33 -10.94
N ARG A 102 0.53 5.11 -10.53
CA ARG A 102 0.05 3.79 -10.10
C ARG A 102 0.04 2.78 -11.25
N GLN A 103 -0.33 3.19 -12.47
CA GLN A 103 -0.27 2.34 -13.66
C GLN A 103 1.16 1.91 -14.01
N LYS A 104 2.15 2.79 -13.76
CA LYS A 104 3.58 2.49 -13.99
C LYS A 104 4.21 1.64 -12.89
N GLN A 105 3.49 1.35 -11.80
CA GLN A 105 3.99 0.50 -10.72
C GLN A 105 4.00 -0.96 -11.18
N LYS A 106 5.17 -1.44 -11.65
CA LYS A 106 5.36 -2.80 -12.19
C LYS A 106 5.42 -3.89 -11.12
N PHE A 107 5.97 -3.55 -9.95
CA PHE A 107 6.13 -4.47 -8.83
C PHE A 107 5.29 -3.96 -7.66
N ALA A 108 4.16 -4.63 -7.39
CA ALA A 108 3.70 -4.70 -6.02
C ALA A 108 4.74 -5.54 -5.26
N HIS A 109 5.13 -5.16 -4.04
CA HIS A 109 5.97 -6.06 -3.24
C HIS A 109 5.13 -7.31 -2.89
N THR A 110 5.19 -8.30 -3.76
CA THR A 110 4.51 -9.58 -3.69
C THR A 110 5.53 -10.65 -3.34
N ALA A 111 6.19 -10.52 -2.18
CA ALA A 111 6.77 -11.73 -1.58
C ALA A 111 5.64 -12.65 -1.03
N GLY A 112 4.39 -12.18 -1.07
CA GLY A 112 3.25 -12.87 -0.49
C GLY A 112 3.46 -13.01 1.02
N LEU A 113 3.05 -14.14 1.60
CA LEU A 113 3.36 -14.49 2.99
C LEU A 113 4.82 -14.93 3.20
N LYS A 114 5.62 -15.10 2.13
CA LYS A 114 7.01 -15.51 2.26
C LYS A 114 7.87 -14.26 2.52
N SER A 115 8.67 -14.29 3.57
CA SER A 115 9.65 -13.23 3.82
C SER A 115 10.76 -13.28 2.77
N PHE A 116 11.49 -12.17 2.58
CA PHE A 116 12.68 -12.18 1.71
C PHE A 116 13.75 -13.18 2.18
N ALA A 117 13.84 -13.44 3.48
CA ALA A 117 14.73 -14.48 4.03
C ALA A 117 14.30 -15.89 3.57
N CYS A 118 12.99 -16.18 3.58
CA CYS A 118 12.47 -17.47 3.10
C CYS A 118 12.67 -17.65 1.59
N VAL A 119 12.62 -16.56 0.81
CA VAL A 119 12.90 -16.62 -0.63
C VAL A 119 14.38 -16.91 -0.87
N ALA A 120 15.28 -16.20 -0.17
CA ALA A 120 16.72 -16.43 -0.27
C ALA A 120 17.12 -17.87 0.15
N GLU A 121 16.56 -18.38 1.25
CA GLU A 121 16.80 -19.75 1.71
C GLU A 121 16.30 -20.79 0.70
N ALA A 122 15.16 -20.54 0.05
CA ALA A 122 14.63 -21.44 -0.97
C ALA A 122 15.50 -21.42 -2.25
N GLU A 123 16.02 -20.26 -2.66
CA GLU A 123 16.96 -20.15 -3.78
C GLU A 123 18.29 -20.87 -3.50
N GLU A 124 18.80 -20.79 -2.27
CA GLU A 124 20.00 -21.52 -1.84
C GLU A 124 19.78 -23.03 -1.90
N LYS A 125 18.66 -23.52 -1.35
CA LYS A 125 18.28 -24.94 -1.43
C LYS A 125 18.10 -25.45 -2.86
N VAL A 126 17.63 -24.62 -3.78
CA VAL A 126 17.56 -24.98 -5.20
C VAL A 126 18.97 -25.14 -5.80
N LYS A 127 19.90 -24.24 -5.47
CA LYS A 127 21.29 -24.32 -5.96
C LYS A 127 22.00 -25.56 -5.43
N ASP A 128 21.84 -25.87 -4.15
CA ASP A 128 22.47 -27.05 -3.53
C ASP A 128 21.99 -28.35 -4.18
N LYS A 129 20.66 -28.50 -4.34
CA LYS A 129 20.10 -29.68 -5.01
C LYS A 129 20.49 -29.76 -6.48
N LYS A 130 20.59 -28.63 -7.17
CA LYS A 130 21.07 -28.60 -8.56
C LYS A 130 22.50 -29.14 -8.68
N ALA A 131 23.40 -28.71 -7.80
CA ALA A 131 24.77 -29.22 -7.78
C ALA A 131 24.83 -30.73 -7.49
N GLU A 132 23.97 -31.22 -6.59
CA GLU A 132 23.84 -32.66 -6.29
C GLU A 132 23.38 -33.46 -7.53
N TYR A 133 22.31 -33.01 -8.20
CA TYR A 133 21.80 -33.69 -9.39
C TYR A 133 22.75 -33.60 -10.59
N GLU A 134 23.48 -32.50 -10.78
CA GLU A 134 24.52 -32.38 -11.82
C GLU A 134 25.67 -33.37 -11.57
N ALA A 135 26.07 -33.58 -10.31
CA ALA A 135 27.08 -34.58 -9.96
C ALA A 135 26.59 -36.02 -10.23
N ILE A 136 25.31 -36.31 -9.99
CA ILE A 136 24.70 -37.62 -10.28
C ILE A 136 24.61 -37.85 -11.80
N ALA A 137 24.19 -36.86 -12.58
CA ALA A 137 24.10 -36.96 -14.03
C ALA A 137 25.47 -37.17 -14.71
N LEU A 138 26.56 -36.66 -14.12
CA LEU A 138 27.93 -36.95 -14.56
C LEU A 138 28.36 -38.41 -14.33
N SER A 139 27.71 -39.11 -13.39
CA SER A 139 28.01 -40.52 -13.06
C SER A 139 27.11 -41.52 -13.79
N ASP A 140 25.88 -41.13 -14.16
CA ASP A 140 24.91 -41.98 -14.83
C ASP A 140 24.29 -41.22 -16.02
N SER A 141 24.82 -41.47 -17.22
CA SER A 141 24.52 -40.72 -18.45
C SER A 141 23.10 -40.96 -19.00
N SER A 142 22.27 -41.71 -18.28
CA SER A 142 20.90 -42.06 -18.64
C SER A 142 19.86 -41.03 -18.19
N ILE A 143 20.23 -40.01 -17.39
CA ILE A 143 19.31 -39.04 -16.79
C ILE A 143 19.17 -37.78 -17.68
N ASN A 144 17.95 -37.38 -18.01
CA ASN A 144 17.65 -36.21 -18.83
C ASN A 144 17.63 -34.91 -18.00
N LEU A 145 18.33 -33.87 -18.47
CA LEU A 145 18.55 -32.61 -17.75
C LEU A 145 17.27 -31.75 -17.60
N GLU A 146 16.36 -31.77 -18.58
CA GLU A 146 15.10 -31.01 -18.52
C GLU A 146 14.14 -31.52 -17.42
N ASP A 147 14.26 -32.79 -17.02
CA ASP A 147 13.41 -33.41 -16.00
C ASP A 147 13.93 -33.12 -14.57
N ILE A 148 15.24 -32.85 -14.45
CA ILE A 148 15.92 -32.54 -13.19
C ILE A 148 15.48 -31.18 -12.65
N ASP A 149 15.46 -30.13 -13.49
CA ASP A 149 15.10 -28.78 -13.04
C ASP A 149 13.64 -28.76 -12.52
N ASN A 150 12.70 -29.41 -13.21
CA ASN A 150 11.31 -29.53 -12.75
C ASN A 150 11.19 -30.31 -11.44
N ARG A 151 11.97 -31.39 -11.29
CA ARG A 151 12.00 -32.21 -10.06
C ARG A 151 12.54 -31.42 -8.86
N ILE A 152 13.65 -30.70 -9.03
CA ILE A 152 14.25 -29.85 -8.00
C ILE A 152 13.27 -28.77 -7.54
N ILE A 153 12.63 -28.08 -8.50
CA ILE A 153 11.63 -27.05 -8.22
C ILE A 153 10.49 -27.63 -7.36
N THR A 154 9.96 -28.79 -7.74
CA THR A 154 8.87 -29.45 -7.01
C THR A 154 9.29 -29.90 -5.61
N GLU A 155 10.53 -30.34 -5.44
CA GLU A 155 11.05 -30.85 -4.16
C GLU A 155 11.44 -29.75 -3.16
N VAL A 156 11.88 -28.57 -3.65
CA VAL A 156 12.27 -27.44 -2.79
C VAL A 156 11.09 -26.50 -2.53
N LEU A 157 10.30 -26.21 -3.57
CA LEU A 157 9.24 -25.20 -3.51
C LEU A 157 7.84 -25.80 -3.32
N GLY A 158 7.71 -27.13 -3.43
CA GLY A 158 6.45 -27.84 -3.45
C GLY A 158 5.78 -27.79 -4.83
N PRO A 159 4.74 -28.60 -5.07
CA PRO A 159 3.99 -28.57 -6.32
C PRO A 159 3.36 -27.19 -6.56
N GLU A 160 3.37 -26.74 -7.82
CA GLU A 160 2.68 -25.52 -8.22
C GLU A 160 1.22 -25.59 -7.80
N ARG A 161 0.82 -24.68 -6.92
CA ARG A 161 -0.58 -24.52 -6.55
C ARG A 161 -1.24 -23.71 -7.64
N SER A 162 -1.92 -24.38 -8.56
CA SER A 162 -2.87 -23.76 -9.49
C SER A 162 -4.05 -23.23 -8.70
N SER A 163 -3.87 -22.08 -8.07
CA SER A 163 -4.94 -21.37 -7.38
C SER A 163 -4.91 -19.91 -7.80
N GLN A 164 -5.23 -19.69 -9.07
CA GLN A 164 -5.84 -18.44 -9.51
C GLN A 164 -6.60 -18.65 -10.83
N VAL A 165 -7.93 -18.76 -10.72
CA VAL A 165 -8.91 -18.21 -11.68
C VAL A 165 -9.69 -17.15 -10.90
#